data_AF-A0A0Q7W2R1-F1
#
_entry.id   AF-A0A0Q7W2R1-F1
#
_cell.length_a   1.000
_cell.length_b   1.000
_cell.length_c   1.000
_cell.angle_alpha   90.00
_cell.angle_beta   90.00
_cell.angle_gamma   90.00
#
_symmetry.space_group_name_H-M   'P 1'
#
loop_
_entity.id
_entity.type
_entity.pdbx_description
1 polymer ?
#
loop_
_entity_poly.entity_id
_entity_poly.type
_entity_poly.pdbx_seq_one_letter_code
_entity_poly.pdbx_strand_id
1 'polypeptide(L)'
;MPAYLILLVALASDCPPYSKGATGGDYYDLEDAKGLNVVETFHFGPQVEALQRGMSGSIGGDIGYTLEHFPNHPRALSAMARLGLRIKKDQAPGARHSVECYFQRAIDFVPKDGAARALFGAYLLSLRRDADAIEQLQAALQVQPGNAAAWYNLGLAKVRQKEWPAALEAAHKAYGLGFPLPGLRQQLKAAREWREAESLDPVVAH
;
A
#
# COMPACT_ATOMS: atom_id res chain seq x y z
N MET A 1 -46.04 -25.96 4.11
CA MET A 1 -44.91 -25.50 4.97
C MET A 1 -44.32 -26.76 5.58
N PRO A 2 -43.03 -27.11 5.46
CA PRO A 2 -41.80 -26.28 5.36
C PRO A 2 -40.94 -26.72 4.14
N ALA A 3 -39.67 -26.41 3.87
CA ALA A 3 -38.59 -25.64 4.47
C ALA A 3 -37.75 -25.11 3.30
N TYR A 4 -37.50 -23.79 3.20
CA TYR A 4 -36.48 -23.27 2.30
C TYR A 4 -35.12 -23.40 3.00
N LEU A 5 -34.35 -24.40 2.59
CA LEU A 5 -32.94 -24.51 2.91
C LEU A 5 -32.23 -23.44 2.07
N ILE A 6 -31.99 -22.26 2.63
CA ILE A 6 -31.15 -21.24 2.00
C ILE A 6 -29.72 -21.77 2.07
N LEU A 7 -29.26 -22.38 0.98
CA LEU A 7 -27.87 -22.67 0.75
C LEU A 7 -27.17 -21.31 0.56
N LEU A 8 -26.61 -20.76 1.63
CA LEU A 8 -25.56 -19.75 1.53
C LEU A 8 -24.34 -20.45 0.93
N VAL A 9 -24.31 -20.53 -0.40
CA VAL A 9 -23.07 -20.76 -1.12
C VAL A 9 -22.22 -19.52 -0.87
N ALA A 10 -21.32 -19.64 0.10
CA ALA A 10 -20.22 -18.70 0.24
C ALA A 10 -19.51 -18.68 -1.12
N LEU A 11 -19.61 -17.56 -1.83
CA LEU A 11 -18.71 -17.28 -2.94
C LEU A 11 -17.32 -17.36 -2.33
N ALA A 12 -16.60 -18.45 -2.60
CA ALA A 12 -15.18 -18.52 -2.27
C ALA A 12 -14.57 -17.24 -2.84
N SER A 13 -13.98 -16.42 -1.98
CA SER A 13 -13.33 -15.20 -2.39
C SER A 13 -12.37 -15.53 -3.52
N ASP A 14 -12.40 -14.77 -4.63
CA ASP A 14 -11.41 -14.86 -5.74
C ASP A 14 -9.95 -14.61 -5.29
N CYS A 15 -9.76 -14.40 -3.99
CA CYS A 15 -8.50 -14.34 -3.29
C CYS A 15 -8.43 -15.45 -2.22
N PRO A 16 -7.68 -16.55 -2.45
CA PRO A 16 -7.45 -17.56 -1.43
C PRO A 16 -6.51 -17.02 -0.34
N PRO A 17 -6.60 -17.53 0.90
CA PRO A 17 -5.67 -17.14 1.97
C PRO A 17 -4.23 -17.50 1.61
N TYR A 18 -3.28 -16.72 2.13
CA TYR A 18 -1.87 -17.05 2.02
C TYR A 18 -1.56 -18.33 2.80
N SER A 19 -0.73 -19.20 2.23
CA SER A 19 -0.23 -20.40 2.88
C SER A 19 1.30 -20.34 2.85
N LYS A 20 1.93 -20.28 4.04
CA LYS A 20 3.39 -20.18 4.17
C LYS A 20 4.04 -21.42 3.57
N GLY A 21 4.71 -21.26 2.43
CA GLY A 21 5.57 -22.28 1.83
C GLY A 21 6.91 -22.38 2.56
N ALA A 22 7.71 -23.42 2.25
CA ALA A 22 8.99 -23.66 2.93
C ALA A 22 10.04 -22.56 2.74
N THR A 23 9.87 -21.68 1.75
CA THR A 23 10.86 -20.65 1.34
C THR A 23 10.30 -19.22 1.40
N GLY A 24 9.14 -19.01 2.01
CA GLY A 24 8.48 -17.71 2.15
C GLY A 24 8.25 -17.35 3.61
N GLY A 25 7.88 -16.10 3.89
CA GLY A 25 7.64 -15.62 5.24
C GLY A 25 7.43 -14.11 5.35
N ASP A 26 7.77 -13.55 6.51
CA ASP A 26 7.63 -12.12 6.81
C ASP A 26 8.85 -11.34 6.32
N TYR A 27 8.61 -10.32 5.50
CA TYR A 27 9.64 -9.44 4.97
C TYR A 27 10.53 -8.80 6.06
N TYR A 28 9.98 -8.55 7.25
CA TYR A 28 10.70 -7.92 8.35
C TYR A 28 11.31 -8.91 9.35
N ASP A 29 11.09 -10.22 9.17
CA ASP A 29 11.64 -11.24 10.06
C ASP A 29 13.05 -11.67 9.61
N LEU A 30 13.99 -11.64 10.56
CA LEU A 30 15.38 -12.05 10.33
C LEU A 30 15.51 -13.55 10.08
N GLU A 31 14.60 -14.38 10.59
CA GLU A 31 14.60 -15.82 10.33
C GLU A 31 14.30 -16.13 8.86
N ASP A 32 13.47 -15.30 8.22
CA ASP A 32 13.07 -15.48 6.83
C ASP A 32 14.04 -14.78 5.83
N ALA A 33 15.03 -14.02 6.33
CA ALA A 33 15.95 -13.21 5.51
C ALA A 33 16.75 -14.00 4.47
N LYS A 34 17.12 -15.25 4.77
CA LYS A 34 17.81 -16.12 3.80
C LYS A 34 16.90 -16.46 2.62
N GLY A 35 15.63 -16.76 2.89
CA GLY A 35 14.62 -17.00 1.86
C GLY A 35 14.35 -15.74 1.05
N LEU A 36 14.24 -14.59 1.73
CA LEU A 36 14.02 -13.29 1.10
C LEU A 36 15.13 -12.97 0.09
N ASN A 37 16.39 -13.14 0.49
CA ASN A 37 17.52 -12.90 -0.40
C ASN A 37 17.50 -13.80 -1.64
N VAL A 38 17.12 -15.07 -1.50
CA VAL A 38 16.98 -15.98 -2.66
C VAL A 38 15.88 -15.48 -3.60
N VAL A 39 14.72 -15.15 -3.06
CA VAL A 39 13.58 -14.66 -3.85
C VAL A 39 13.94 -13.35 -4.57
N GLU A 40 14.51 -12.37 -3.88
CA GLU A 40 14.92 -11.10 -4.50
C GLU A 40 15.98 -11.30 -5.58
N THR A 41 16.95 -12.20 -5.34
CA THR A 41 18.05 -12.48 -6.30
C THR A 41 17.54 -13.04 -7.62
N PHE A 42 16.49 -13.86 -7.61
CA PHE A 42 16.00 -14.52 -8.83
C PHE A 42 14.73 -13.91 -9.43
N HIS A 43 13.94 -13.19 -8.62
CA HIS A 43 12.61 -12.70 -9.01
C HIS A 43 12.34 -11.22 -8.69
N PHE A 44 13.19 -10.52 -7.94
CA PHE A 44 12.93 -9.11 -7.59
C PHE A 44 14.17 -8.22 -7.63
N GLY A 45 14.89 -8.29 -8.75
CA GLY A 45 16.02 -7.40 -9.03
C GLY A 45 15.60 -6.00 -9.50
N PRO A 46 16.57 -5.07 -9.66
CA PRO A 46 16.31 -3.67 -9.99
C PRO A 46 15.49 -3.44 -11.27
N GLN A 47 15.66 -4.29 -12.29
CA GLN A 47 14.89 -4.19 -13.55
C GLN A 47 13.43 -4.57 -13.38
N VAL A 48 13.13 -5.54 -12.50
CA VAL A 48 11.76 -5.95 -12.17
C VAL A 48 11.09 -4.85 -11.35
N GLU A 49 11.77 -4.32 -10.33
CA GLU A 49 11.25 -3.22 -9.50
C GLU A 49 11.01 -1.94 -10.31
N ALA A 50 11.91 -1.62 -11.25
CA ALA A 50 11.73 -0.50 -12.18
C ALA A 50 10.67 -0.78 -13.27
N LEU A 51 10.13 -2.01 -13.32
CA LEU A 51 9.16 -2.48 -14.31
C LEU A 51 9.66 -2.33 -15.76
N GLN A 52 10.93 -2.66 -15.99
CA GLN A 52 11.60 -2.59 -17.29
C GLN A 52 11.60 -3.95 -18.00
N ARG A 53 11.95 -5.03 -17.29
CA ARG A 53 12.02 -6.39 -17.84
C ARG A 53 11.89 -7.43 -16.72
N GLY A 54 11.31 -8.59 -17.03
CA GLY A 54 11.30 -9.77 -16.15
C GLY A 54 12.66 -10.49 -16.14
N MET A 55 12.96 -11.16 -15.03
CA MET A 55 14.14 -11.98 -14.79
C MET A 55 13.93 -13.43 -15.20
N SER A 56 12.80 -14.02 -14.82
CA SER A 56 12.49 -15.44 -15.12
C SER A 56 11.34 -15.63 -16.11
N GLY A 57 10.68 -14.53 -16.48
CA GLY A 57 9.57 -14.53 -17.43
C GLY A 57 8.98 -13.15 -17.63
N SER A 58 7.69 -12.99 -17.33
CA SER A 58 7.05 -11.68 -17.33
C SER A 58 7.34 -10.92 -16.03
N ILE A 59 7.33 -9.59 -16.11
CA ILE A 59 7.44 -8.72 -14.92
C ILE A 59 6.36 -9.07 -13.88
N GLY A 60 5.12 -9.30 -14.34
CA GLY A 60 4.02 -9.69 -13.46
C GLY A 60 4.23 -11.05 -12.80
N GLY A 61 4.84 -12.01 -13.49
CA GLY A 61 5.18 -13.32 -12.95
C GLY A 61 6.27 -13.25 -11.88
N ASP A 62 7.31 -12.48 -12.11
CA ASP A 62 8.42 -12.29 -11.16
C ASP A 62 7.98 -11.56 -9.87
N ILE A 63 7.23 -10.47 -10.01
CA ILE A 63 6.65 -9.78 -8.84
C ILE A 63 5.64 -10.67 -8.13
N GLY A 64 4.80 -11.39 -8.90
CA GLY A 64 3.84 -12.35 -8.35
C GLY A 64 4.51 -13.45 -7.55
N TYR A 65 5.57 -14.07 -8.09
CA TYR A 65 6.35 -15.08 -7.37
C TYR A 65 6.90 -14.53 -6.06
N THR A 66 7.41 -13.30 -6.08
CA THR A 66 7.91 -12.62 -4.89
C THR A 66 6.83 -12.48 -3.82
N LEU A 67 5.63 -12.01 -4.20
CA LEU A 67 4.49 -11.82 -3.29
C LEU A 67 3.85 -13.14 -2.83
N GLU A 68 4.02 -14.22 -3.59
CA GLU A 68 3.61 -15.56 -3.18
C GLU A 68 4.53 -16.19 -2.13
N HIS A 69 5.75 -15.66 -1.96
CA HIS A 69 6.66 -16.09 -0.91
C HIS A 69 6.67 -15.09 0.26
N PHE A 70 6.70 -13.79 -0.05
CA PHE A 70 6.75 -12.69 0.91
C PHE A 70 5.57 -11.74 0.66
N PRO A 71 4.37 -12.06 1.15
CA PRO A 71 3.16 -11.30 0.81
C PRO A 71 3.22 -9.86 1.32
N ASN A 72 3.90 -9.59 2.44
CA ASN A 72 4.10 -8.23 2.96
C ASN A 72 5.37 -7.54 2.42
N HIS A 73 5.93 -7.98 1.29
CA HIS A 73 7.10 -7.34 0.69
C HIS A 73 6.74 -5.95 0.10
N PRO A 74 7.15 -4.83 0.72
CA PRO A 74 6.60 -3.51 0.40
C PRO A 74 7.00 -3.02 -1.00
N ARG A 75 8.25 -3.27 -1.41
CA ARG A 75 8.74 -2.91 -2.75
C ARG A 75 8.01 -3.69 -3.86
N ALA A 76 7.79 -5.00 -3.68
CA ALA A 76 7.06 -5.83 -4.63
C ALA A 76 5.57 -5.45 -4.71
N LEU A 77 4.91 -5.16 -3.58
CA LEU A 77 3.54 -4.65 -3.55
C LEU A 77 3.41 -3.32 -4.33
N SER A 78 4.34 -2.39 -4.07
CA SER A 78 4.39 -1.11 -4.80
C SER A 78 4.61 -1.32 -6.30
N ALA A 79 5.52 -2.22 -6.68
CA ALA A 79 5.79 -2.55 -8.09
C ALA A 79 4.57 -3.19 -8.77
N MET A 80 3.89 -4.14 -8.12
CA MET A 80 2.67 -4.77 -8.65
C MET A 80 1.55 -3.75 -8.85
N ALA A 81 1.33 -2.87 -7.88
CA ALA A 81 0.36 -1.78 -7.98
C ALA A 81 0.67 -0.85 -9.17
N ARG A 82 1.93 -0.40 -9.29
CA ARG A 82 2.38 0.44 -10.41
C ARG A 82 2.23 -0.26 -11.76
N LEU A 83 2.49 -1.58 -11.82
CA LEU A 83 2.33 -2.37 -13.04
C LEU A 83 0.86 -2.45 -13.43
N GLY A 84 -0.03 -2.82 -12.50
CA GLY A 84 -1.47 -2.91 -12.72
C GLY A 84 -2.06 -1.59 -13.23
N LEU A 85 -1.69 -0.47 -12.60
CA LEU A 85 -2.08 0.87 -13.04
C LEU A 85 -1.57 1.19 -14.45
N ARG A 86 -0.31 0.87 -14.76
CA ARG A 86 0.31 1.17 -16.06
C ARG A 86 -0.37 0.41 -17.19
N ILE A 87 -0.66 -0.87 -16.98
CA ILE A 87 -1.26 -1.72 -18.01
C ILE A 87 -2.79 -1.72 -17.97
N LYS A 88 -3.39 -1.05 -16.98
CA LYS A 88 -4.84 -0.96 -16.74
C LYS A 88 -5.48 -2.33 -16.63
N LYS A 89 -4.88 -3.23 -15.85
CA LYS A 89 -5.41 -4.56 -15.56
C LYS A 89 -5.26 -4.87 -14.09
N ASP A 90 -6.30 -5.49 -13.54
CA ASP A 90 -6.30 -5.92 -12.14
C ASP A 90 -5.39 -7.13 -11.91
N GLN A 91 -5.12 -7.93 -12.93
CA GLN A 91 -4.17 -9.03 -12.88
C GLN A 91 -3.08 -8.85 -13.95
N ALA A 92 -1.84 -8.73 -13.51
CA ALA A 92 -0.69 -8.60 -14.40
C ALA A 92 -0.42 -9.92 -15.14
N PRO A 93 0.00 -9.90 -16.42
CA PRO A 93 0.36 -11.12 -17.14
C PRO A 93 1.41 -11.96 -16.39
N GLY A 94 1.11 -13.25 -16.18
CA GLY A 94 1.96 -14.18 -15.43
C GLY A 94 1.80 -14.13 -13.90
N ALA A 95 1.16 -13.10 -13.35
CA ALA A 95 0.81 -13.08 -11.92
C ALA A 95 -0.35 -14.06 -11.66
N ARG A 96 -0.31 -14.74 -10.50
CA ARG A 96 -1.36 -15.69 -10.10
C ARG A 96 -2.63 -15.01 -9.60
N HIS A 97 -2.47 -13.87 -8.93
CA HIS A 97 -3.57 -13.15 -8.30
C HIS A 97 -3.67 -11.71 -8.83
N SER A 98 -4.82 -11.09 -8.56
CA SER A 98 -5.01 -9.66 -8.80
C SER A 98 -4.14 -8.81 -7.86
N VAL A 99 -3.94 -7.54 -8.23
CA VAL A 99 -3.23 -6.55 -7.40
C VAL A 99 -3.88 -6.45 -6.02
N GLU A 100 -5.21 -6.37 -5.95
CA GLU A 100 -5.95 -6.26 -4.69
C GLU A 100 -5.86 -7.53 -3.85
N CYS A 101 -5.85 -8.70 -4.48
CA CYS A 101 -5.67 -9.94 -3.75
C CYS A 101 -4.26 -10.04 -3.11
N TYR A 102 -3.21 -9.55 -3.76
CA TYR A 102 -1.89 -9.48 -3.13
C TYR A 102 -1.88 -8.56 -1.90
N PHE A 103 -2.56 -7.41 -1.97
CA PHE A 103 -2.71 -6.54 -0.80
C PHE A 103 -3.51 -7.20 0.32
N GLN A 104 -4.62 -7.87 0.00
CA GLN A 104 -5.43 -8.59 0.97
C GLN A 104 -4.60 -9.67 1.68
N ARG A 105 -3.86 -10.47 0.92
CA ARG A 105 -2.95 -11.50 1.47
C ARG A 105 -1.86 -10.92 2.36
N ALA A 106 -1.28 -9.77 1.99
CA ALA A 106 -0.30 -9.06 2.81
C ALA A 106 -0.88 -8.64 4.16
N ILE A 107 -2.08 -8.04 4.12
CA ILE A 107 -2.81 -7.54 5.29
C ILE A 107 -3.23 -8.69 6.20
N ASP A 108 -3.70 -9.80 5.65
CA ASP A 108 -4.10 -10.97 6.43
C ASP A 108 -2.90 -11.68 7.06
N PHE A 109 -1.75 -11.68 6.36
CA PHE A 109 -0.53 -12.31 6.84
C PHE A 109 0.12 -11.53 7.99
N VAL A 110 0.25 -10.21 7.88
CA VAL A 110 0.76 -9.34 8.94
C VAL A 110 -0.22 -8.18 9.20
N PRO A 111 -1.28 -8.38 10.02
CA PRO A 111 -2.31 -7.36 10.25
C PRO A 111 -1.80 -6.04 10.84
N LYS A 112 -0.63 -6.07 11.48
CA LYS A 112 0.03 -4.91 12.09
C LYS A 112 1.03 -4.21 11.17
N ASP A 113 1.24 -4.68 9.95
CA ASP A 113 2.05 -3.98 8.96
C ASP A 113 1.26 -2.82 8.34
N GLY A 114 1.46 -1.63 8.89
CA GLY A 114 0.86 -0.40 8.37
C GLY A 114 1.35 -0.04 6.96
N ALA A 115 2.52 -0.52 6.52
CA ALA A 115 3.06 -0.18 5.21
C ALA A 115 2.26 -0.83 4.08
N ALA A 116 1.85 -2.10 4.21
CA ALA A 116 1.01 -2.78 3.24
C ALA A 116 -0.32 -2.04 3.03
N ARG A 117 -0.98 -1.64 4.12
CA ARG A 117 -2.22 -0.84 4.07
C ARG A 117 -2.02 0.55 3.46
N ALA A 118 -0.91 1.23 3.80
CA ALA A 118 -0.59 2.53 3.22
C ALA A 118 -0.36 2.47 1.71
N LEU A 119 0.33 1.42 1.23
CA LEU A 119 0.52 1.16 -0.19
C LEU A 119 -0.80 0.82 -0.89
N PHE A 120 -1.67 0.04 -0.25
CA PHE A 120 -2.99 -0.27 -0.80
C PHE A 120 -3.85 0.99 -0.94
N GLY A 121 -3.87 1.84 0.09
CA GLY A 121 -4.53 3.14 0.03
C GLY A 121 -4.01 4.03 -1.10
N ALA A 122 -2.68 4.05 -1.34
CA ALA A 122 -2.08 4.78 -2.46
C ALA A 122 -2.53 4.25 -3.83
N TYR A 123 -2.62 2.92 -3.98
CA TYR A 123 -3.13 2.27 -5.18
C TYR A 123 -4.62 2.63 -5.42
N LEU A 124 -5.45 2.52 -4.39
CA LEU A 124 -6.88 2.87 -4.44
C LEU A 124 -7.11 4.35 -4.80
N LEU A 125 -6.29 5.27 -4.27
CA LEU A 125 -6.31 6.67 -4.70
C LEU A 125 -6.00 6.83 -6.18
N SER A 126 -5.06 6.06 -6.71
CA SER A 126 -4.73 6.11 -8.13
C SER A 126 -5.88 5.58 -9.00
N LEU A 127 -6.68 4.65 -8.48
CA LEU A 127 -7.93 4.16 -9.08
C LEU A 127 -9.15 5.07 -8.86
N ARG A 128 -8.99 6.20 -8.16
CA ARG A 128 -10.10 7.11 -7.78
C ARG A 128 -11.14 6.49 -6.83
N ARG A 129 -10.78 5.41 -6.13
CA ARG A 129 -11.58 4.78 -5.07
C ARG A 129 -11.28 5.47 -3.73
N ASP A 130 -11.66 6.74 -3.63
CA ASP A 130 -11.22 7.63 -2.55
C ASP A 130 -11.74 7.18 -1.16
N ALA A 131 -12.94 6.63 -1.07
CA ALA A 131 -13.51 6.12 0.19
C ALA A 131 -12.73 4.91 0.72
N ASP A 132 -12.56 3.88 -0.12
CA ASP A 132 -11.80 2.67 0.23
C ASP A 132 -10.34 3.01 0.58
N ALA A 133 -9.75 3.97 -0.14
CA ALA A 133 -8.41 4.43 0.17
C ALA A 133 -8.31 5.03 1.57
N ILE A 134 -9.26 5.89 1.96
CA ILE A 134 -9.29 6.51 3.29
C ILE A 134 -9.41 5.45 4.38
N GLU A 135 -10.25 4.43 4.19
CA GLU A 135 -10.39 3.32 5.14
C GLU A 135 -9.03 2.62 5.37
N GLN A 136 -8.34 2.24 4.29
CA GLN A 136 -7.04 1.58 4.39
C GLN A 136 -5.97 2.49 5.01
N LEU A 137 -5.96 3.77 4.67
CA LEU A 137 -5.01 4.75 5.22
C LEU A 137 -5.24 5.01 6.70
N GLN A 138 -6.50 5.11 7.13
CA GLN A 138 -6.86 5.24 8.55
C GLN A 138 -6.46 3.97 9.32
N ALA A 139 -6.75 2.79 8.78
CA ALA A 139 -6.32 1.53 9.38
C ALA A 139 -4.79 1.42 9.47
N ALA A 140 -4.05 1.86 8.46
CA ALA A 140 -2.59 1.95 8.50
C ALA A 140 -2.10 2.84 9.65
N LEU A 141 -2.74 4.00 9.83
CA LEU A 141 -2.38 4.97 10.87
C LEU A 141 -2.79 4.55 12.28
N GLN A 142 -3.81 3.69 12.42
CA GLN A 142 -4.16 3.08 13.70
C GLN A 142 -3.05 2.13 14.20
N VAL A 143 -2.44 1.35 13.31
CA VAL A 143 -1.38 0.41 13.68
C VAL A 143 0.02 1.05 13.67
N GLN A 144 0.23 2.05 12.80
CA GLN A 144 1.50 2.74 12.65
C GLN A 144 1.29 4.27 12.49
N PRO A 145 1.05 5.00 13.60
CA PRO A 145 0.80 6.45 13.55
C PRO A 145 1.95 7.27 12.95
N GLY A 146 3.18 6.73 12.98
CA GLY A 146 4.38 7.35 12.40
C GLY A 146 4.57 7.12 10.89
N ASN A 147 3.60 6.54 10.19
CA ASN A 147 3.71 6.28 8.75
C ASN A 147 3.48 7.58 7.95
N ALA A 148 4.58 8.26 7.61
CA ALA A 148 4.55 9.53 6.88
C ALA A 148 3.83 9.43 5.51
N ALA A 149 3.98 8.30 4.82
CA ALA A 149 3.35 8.06 3.52
C ALA A 149 1.83 7.90 3.64
N ALA A 150 1.35 7.23 4.71
CA ALA A 150 -0.08 7.10 4.97
C ALA A 150 -0.72 8.47 5.25
N TRP A 151 -0.08 9.31 6.08
CA TRP A 151 -0.53 10.69 6.30
C TRP A 151 -0.56 11.51 5.01
N TYR A 152 0.48 11.42 4.18
CA TYR A 152 0.53 12.14 2.91
C TYR A 152 -0.61 11.74 1.97
N ASN A 153 -0.83 10.44 1.80
CA ASN A 153 -1.90 9.91 0.96
C ASN A 153 -3.28 10.25 1.52
N LEU A 154 -3.46 10.22 2.85
CA LEU A 154 -4.71 10.65 3.48
C LEU A 154 -4.99 12.13 3.20
N GLY A 155 -3.96 12.97 3.29
CA GLY A 155 -4.06 14.38 2.93
C GLY A 155 -4.47 14.58 1.47
N LEU A 156 -3.89 13.82 0.53
CA LEU A 156 -4.30 13.85 -0.88
C LEU A 156 -5.77 13.43 -1.08
N ALA A 157 -6.22 12.40 -0.36
CA ALA A 157 -7.62 11.96 -0.39
C ALA A 157 -8.55 13.07 0.10
N LYS A 158 -8.19 13.74 1.19
CA LYS A 158 -8.95 14.83 1.80
C LYS A 158 -8.98 16.09 0.93
N VAL A 159 -7.90 16.40 0.20
CA VAL A 159 -7.91 17.44 -0.83
C VAL A 159 -8.95 17.17 -1.91
N ARG A 160 -9.06 15.92 -2.41
CA ARG A 160 -10.07 15.57 -3.43
C ARG A 160 -11.50 15.74 -2.93
N GLN A 161 -11.73 15.45 -1.65
CA GLN A 161 -13.01 15.66 -0.98
C GLN A 161 -13.26 17.12 -0.59
N LYS A 162 -12.28 18.02 -0.80
CA LYS A 162 -12.30 19.42 -0.33
C LYS A 162 -12.46 19.54 1.20
N GLU A 163 -12.07 18.51 1.94
CA GLU A 163 -12.00 18.54 3.40
C GLU A 163 -10.70 19.21 3.85
N TRP A 164 -10.61 20.53 3.63
CA TRP A 164 -9.39 21.30 3.79
C TRP A 164 -8.75 21.22 5.19
N PRO A 165 -9.52 21.30 6.31
CA PRO A 165 -8.93 21.19 7.64
C PRO A 165 -8.23 19.84 7.86
N ALA A 166 -8.88 18.73 7.47
CA ALA A 166 -8.31 17.39 7.60
C ALA A 166 -7.11 17.19 6.66
N ALA A 167 -7.16 17.76 5.45
CA ALA A 167 -6.05 17.72 4.51
C ALA A 167 -4.81 18.47 5.03
N LEU A 168 -5.01 19.64 5.64
CA LEU A 168 -3.94 20.44 6.24
C LEU A 168 -3.29 19.71 7.42
N GLU A 169 -4.10 19.15 8.32
CA GLU A 169 -3.60 18.36 9.46
C GLU A 169 -2.75 17.18 8.98
N ALA A 170 -3.28 16.39 8.03
CA ALA A 170 -2.57 15.26 7.47
C ALA A 170 -1.27 15.69 6.78
N ALA A 171 -1.27 16.84 6.10
CA ALA A 171 -0.06 17.39 5.49
C ALA A 171 0.99 17.77 6.55
N HIS A 172 0.60 18.44 7.63
CA HIS A 172 1.52 18.77 8.73
C HIS A 172 2.10 17.52 9.37
N LYS A 173 1.29 16.48 9.61
CA LYS A 173 1.78 15.20 10.13
C LYS A 173 2.77 14.55 9.17
N ALA A 174 2.44 14.46 7.88
CA ALA A 174 3.31 13.87 6.87
C ALA A 174 4.68 14.59 6.80
N TYR A 175 4.66 15.92 6.76
CA TYR A 175 5.89 16.73 6.65
C TYR A 175 6.69 16.77 7.94
N GLY A 176 6.04 16.78 9.11
CA GLY A 176 6.70 16.66 10.41
C GLY A 176 7.41 15.31 10.59
N LEU A 177 6.91 14.26 9.93
CA LEU A 177 7.55 12.94 9.85
C LEU A 177 8.58 12.83 8.70
N GLY A 178 8.92 13.95 8.04
CA GLY A 178 9.95 13.99 7.01
C GLY A 178 9.52 13.52 5.62
N PHE A 179 8.22 13.45 5.31
CA PHE A 179 7.79 13.07 3.96
C PHE A 179 8.31 14.08 2.90
N PRO A 180 8.99 13.62 1.83
CA PRO A 180 9.79 14.53 1.02
C PRO A 180 9.00 15.24 -0.10
N LEU A 181 7.81 14.75 -0.47
CA LEU A 181 7.15 15.24 -1.68
C LEU A 181 6.35 16.53 -1.41
N PRO A 182 6.60 17.63 -2.15
CA PRO A 182 5.94 18.91 -1.90
C PRO A 182 4.51 18.99 -2.47
N GLY A 183 4.05 17.95 -3.18
CA GLY A 183 2.81 18.00 -3.96
C GLY A 183 1.56 18.33 -3.15
N LEU A 184 1.40 17.73 -1.97
CA LEU A 184 0.26 18.03 -1.08
C LEU A 184 0.28 19.49 -0.59
N ARG A 185 1.44 20.00 -0.16
CA ARG A 185 1.64 21.41 0.19
C ARG A 185 1.28 22.33 -0.97
N GLN A 186 1.69 22.00 -2.19
CA GLN A 186 1.39 22.80 -3.38
C GLN A 186 -0.11 22.83 -3.68
N GLN A 187 -0.82 21.71 -3.56
CA GLN A 187 -2.27 21.65 -3.75
C GLN A 187 -3.01 22.50 -2.71
N LEU A 188 -2.63 22.43 -1.44
CA LEU A 188 -3.20 23.26 -0.38
C LEU A 188 -2.91 24.76 -0.58
N LYS A 189 -1.70 25.12 -1.02
CA LYS A 189 -1.36 26.51 -1.37
C LYS A 189 -2.20 27.03 -2.54
N ALA A 190 -2.37 26.22 -3.59
CA ALA A 190 -3.19 26.58 -4.74
C ALA A 190 -4.67 26.79 -4.35
N ALA A 191 -5.17 26.03 -3.38
CA ALA A 191 -6.50 26.19 -2.81
C ALA A 191 -6.62 27.34 -1.79
N ARG A 192 -5.51 28.01 -1.43
CA ARG A 192 -5.42 29.01 -0.33
C ARG A 192 -5.73 28.45 1.06
N GLU A 193 -5.50 27.16 1.25
CA GLU A 193 -5.79 26.41 2.49
C GLU A 193 -4.51 26.02 3.26
N TRP A 194 -3.33 26.28 2.70
CA TRP A 194 -2.08 26.05 3.41
C TRP A 194 -1.82 27.11 4.48
N ARG A 195 -1.48 26.65 5.67
CA ARG A 195 -0.91 27.46 6.75
C ARG A 195 0.34 26.75 7.23
N GLU A 196 1.39 27.48 7.59
CA GLU A 196 2.54 26.85 8.23
C GLU A 196 2.10 26.23 9.55
N ALA A 197 2.70 25.10 9.93
CA ALA A 197 2.46 24.54 11.25
C ALA A 197 2.90 25.58 12.29
N GLU A 198 2.10 25.80 13.33
CA GLU A 198 2.53 26.64 14.45
C GLU A 198 3.85 26.06 14.99
N SER A 199 4.92 26.84 14.88
CA SER A 199 6.19 26.48 15.49
C SER A 199 5.95 26.40 17.00
N LEU A 200 6.18 25.23 17.60
CA LEU A 200 6.40 25.12 19.04
C LEU A 200 7.77 25.72 19.41
N ASP A 201 8.14 26.84 18.81
CA ASP A 201 9.25 27.65 19.28
C ASP A 201 8.70 28.39 20.51
N PRO A 202 9.10 28.02 21.75
CA PRO A 202 8.84 28.92 22.85
C PRO A 202 9.53 30.23 22.45
N VAL A 203 8.76 31.30 22.38
CA VAL A 203 9.30 32.65 22.24
C VAL A 203 10.26 32.83 23.42
N VAL A 204 11.55 32.57 23.19
CA VAL A 204 12.60 32.94 24.12
C VAL A 204 12.74 34.45 23.95
N ALA A 205 11.94 35.17 24.71
CA ALA A 205 12.14 36.59 24.92
C ALA A 205 13.50 36.75 25.64
N HIS A 206 14.46 37.33 24.93
CA HIS A 206 15.67 37.92 25.52
C HIS A 206 15.56 39.44 25.40
#